data_AF-G5EBX4-F1
#
_entry.id   AF-G5EBX4-F1
#
_cell.length_a   1.000
_cell.length_b   1.000
_cell.length_c   1.000
_cell.angle_alpha   90.00
_cell.angle_beta   90.00
_cell.angle_gamma   90.00
#
_symmetry.space_group_name_H-M   'P 1'
#
loop_
_entity.id
_entity.type
_entity.pdbx_description
1 polymer ?
#
loop_
_entity_poly.entity_id
_entity_poly.type
_entity_poly.pdbx_seq_one_letter_code
_entity_poly.pdbx_strand_id
1 'polypeptide(L)'
;MSSLSGHASTIQPSCLGFCGRTVLVGNYSEDVEATTTAAGSTSLSRCGPCSFGYRNNAMSICESCDTPLQPYDWMYLLFIALLPLLLHMQFIRIARKYCRTRYYEVSEYLCVILENVIACVIAVLIYPPRFTFFLNGCSKTDIKEWYPACYNPRIGYTKTMRCTYEVVFPLYSITFIHHLILIGSILVLRSTLYCVLLYKTYNGKPFYAAIVSVPILAVIHAVLSGVVFYTFPYILLIGSLWAMCFHLALEGKRPLKEMIVRIATSPTHLIFLSITMLMLSFGVIAIIAPLDIPYRWSFLCIVPVPFIFYMATIPFSNPTTTMRLS
;
A
#
# COMPACT_ATOMS: atom_id res chain seq x y z
N MET A 1 -0.73 36.15 54.06
CA MET A 1 -0.80 36.96 52.83
C MET A 1 -1.29 36.05 51.72
N SER A 2 -2.51 36.31 51.25
CA SER A 2 -3.12 35.86 49.98
C SER A 2 -2.74 34.46 49.49
N SER A 3 -3.56 33.47 49.83
CA SER A 3 -3.65 32.23 49.07
C SER A 3 -4.09 32.58 47.64
N LEU A 4 -3.18 32.46 46.68
CA LEU A 4 -3.56 32.42 45.26
C LEU A 4 -4.42 31.18 45.06
N SER A 5 -5.74 31.38 45.14
CA SER A 5 -6.73 30.48 44.55
C SER A 5 -6.50 30.56 43.04
N GLY A 6 -5.59 29.72 42.54
CA GLY A 6 -5.44 29.50 41.12
C GLY A 6 -6.81 29.18 40.57
N HIS A 7 -7.29 30.04 39.68
CA HIS A 7 -8.31 29.68 38.71
C HIS A 7 -7.76 28.44 38.01
N ALA A 8 -8.15 27.26 38.49
CA ALA A 8 -8.03 26.03 37.74
C ALA A 8 -8.89 26.29 36.51
N SER A 9 -8.24 26.66 35.41
CA SER A 9 -8.85 26.62 34.10
C SER A 9 -9.50 25.24 34.00
N THR A 10 -10.84 25.23 33.93
CA THR A 10 -11.70 24.05 33.84
C THR A 10 -11.56 23.35 32.49
N ILE A 11 -10.36 23.40 31.90
CA ILE A 11 -10.00 22.69 30.67
C ILE A 11 -9.69 21.27 31.12
N GLN A 12 -10.64 20.37 30.92
CA GLN A 12 -10.47 18.95 31.17
C GLN A 12 -9.17 18.47 30.49
N PRO A 13 -8.26 17.78 31.19
CA PRO A 13 -6.96 17.40 30.62
C PRO A 13 -7.15 16.56 29.36
N SER A 14 -6.29 16.75 28.36
CA SER A 14 -6.29 15.92 27.14
C SER A 14 -6.03 14.44 27.47
N CYS A 15 -6.59 13.54 26.68
CA CYS A 15 -6.29 12.11 26.82
C CYS A 15 -4.86 11.84 26.36
N LEU A 16 -4.22 10.85 26.98
CA LEU A 16 -2.86 10.45 26.64
C LEU A 16 -2.84 9.58 25.38
N GLY A 17 -1.84 9.79 24.53
CA GLY A 17 -1.62 8.97 23.32
C GLY A 17 -2.77 9.06 22.33
N PHE A 18 -3.14 7.92 21.74
CA PHE A 18 -4.23 7.80 20.76
C PHE A 18 -5.60 7.58 21.41
N CYS A 19 -5.74 7.77 22.72
CA CYS A 19 -7.04 7.66 23.39
C CYS A 19 -7.91 8.91 23.12
N GLY A 20 -9.22 8.73 23.14
CA GLY A 20 -10.18 9.83 23.00
C GLY A 20 -11.40 9.66 23.92
N ARG A 21 -12.31 10.63 23.86
CA ARG A 21 -13.60 10.64 24.55
C ARG A 21 -14.72 10.60 23.53
N THR A 22 -15.78 9.87 23.84
CA THR A 22 -17.01 9.87 23.06
C THR A 22 -18.01 10.84 23.68
N VAL A 23 -18.82 11.48 22.82
CA VAL A 23 -19.92 12.35 23.28
C VAL A 23 -21.09 11.43 23.66
N LEU A 24 -21.47 11.43 24.94
CA LEU A 24 -22.64 10.71 25.43
C LEU A 24 -23.86 11.61 25.21
N VAL A 25 -24.67 11.27 24.22
CA VAL A 25 -25.98 11.91 24.02
C VAL A 25 -26.94 11.27 25.04
N GLY A 26 -27.41 12.07 26.00
CA GLY A 26 -28.23 11.60 27.10
C GLY A 26 -29.53 10.94 26.63
N ASN A 27 -29.57 9.60 26.70
CA ASN A 27 -30.77 8.82 27.01
C ASN A 27 -30.47 7.43 27.63
N TYR A 28 -29.19 7.09 27.87
CA TYR A 28 -28.81 5.88 28.59
C TYR A 28 -28.18 6.24 29.93
N SER A 29 -29.00 6.20 30.97
CA SER A 29 -28.59 6.17 32.37
C SER A 29 -27.97 4.82 32.69
N GLU A 30 -26.65 4.77 32.93
CA GLU A 30 -26.05 3.96 34.02
C GLU A 30 -24.52 4.12 34.18
N ASP A 31 -23.77 4.75 33.27
CA ASP A 31 -22.31 4.98 33.43
C ASP A 31 -21.91 6.46 33.61
N VAL A 32 -22.71 7.22 34.36
CA VAL A 32 -22.53 8.68 34.52
C VAL A 32 -21.54 9.01 35.63
N GLU A 33 -20.24 8.96 35.33
CA GLU A 33 -19.30 9.98 35.84
C GLU A 33 -19.18 11.09 34.79
N ALA A 34 -20.28 11.83 34.58
CA ALA A 34 -20.29 13.00 33.71
C ALA A 34 -19.44 14.10 34.33
N THR A 35 -18.41 14.53 33.61
CA THR A 35 -17.78 15.83 33.86
C THR A 35 -18.65 16.86 33.17
N THR A 36 -19.53 17.53 33.92
CA THR A 36 -20.43 18.58 33.40
C THR A 36 -19.62 19.82 33.05
N THR A 37 -19.29 20.02 31.77
CA THR A 37 -18.90 21.36 31.30
C THR A 37 -20.15 22.21 31.18
N ALA A 38 -20.21 23.29 31.96
CA ALA A 38 -21.31 24.23 32.01
C ALA A 38 -21.46 25.00 30.69
N ALA A 39 -22.20 24.44 29.73
CA ALA A 39 -22.98 25.10 28.67
C ALA A 39 -23.52 24.04 27.69
N GLY A 40 -24.74 23.56 27.91
CA GLY A 40 -25.41 22.57 27.04
C GLY A 40 -24.90 21.15 27.28
N SER A 41 -25.74 20.28 27.83
CA SER A 41 -25.39 18.97 28.39
C SER A 41 -24.92 17.93 27.36
N THR A 42 -23.71 18.07 26.84
CA THR A 42 -22.95 16.98 26.22
C THR A 42 -22.04 16.38 27.30
N SER A 43 -22.48 15.29 27.93
CA SER A 43 -21.58 14.51 28.81
C SER A 43 -20.50 13.85 27.96
N LEU A 44 -19.23 14.09 28.26
CA LEU A 44 -18.11 13.35 27.65
C LEU A 44 -17.83 12.08 28.45
N SER A 45 -17.54 10.98 27.74
CA SER A 45 -17.06 9.75 28.36
C SER A 45 -15.69 9.95 29.03
N ARG A 46 -15.29 8.98 29.87
CA ARG A 46 -13.87 8.85 30.28
C ARG A 46 -12.98 8.61 29.06
N CYS A 47 -11.69 8.92 29.17
CA CYS A 47 -10.71 8.62 28.13
C CYS A 47 -10.65 7.12 27.86
N GLY A 48 -10.81 6.72 26.61
CA GLY A 48 -10.83 5.33 26.18
C GLY A 48 -10.45 5.19 24.70
N PRO A 49 -10.59 3.98 24.14
CA PRO A 49 -10.43 3.78 22.70
C PRO A 49 -11.59 4.44 21.93
N CYS A 50 -11.30 5.06 20.80
CA CYS A 50 -12.34 5.42 19.84
C CYS A 50 -12.81 4.17 19.08
N SER A 51 -14.04 4.22 18.58
CA SER A 51 -14.63 3.17 17.75
C SER A 51 -13.91 3.02 16.40
N PHE A 52 -14.10 1.87 15.75
CA PHE A 52 -13.59 1.64 14.39
C PHE A 52 -14.13 2.70 13.41
N GLY A 53 -13.25 3.30 12.60
CA GLY A 53 -13.61 4.41 11.72
C GLY A 53 -13.65 5.78 12.40
N TYR A 54 -13.23 5.88 13.66
CA TYR A 54 -13.11 7.14 14.41
C TYR A 54 -11.67 7.39 14.84
N ARG A 55 -11.30 8.67 14.97
CA ARG A 55 -9.99 9.13 15.42
C ARG A 55 -10.14 10.23 16.46
N ASN A 56 -9.17 10.40 17.36
CA ASN A 56 -9.18 11.51 18.30
C ASN A 56 -8.68 12.81 17.62
N ASN A 57 -9.35 13.93 17.91
CA ASN A 57 -8.89 15.24 17.48
C ASN A 57 -7.92 15.88 18.50
N ALA A 58 -7.50 17.12 18.24
CA ALA A 58 -6.59 17.87 19.12
C ALA A 58 -7.13 18.05 20.56
N MET A 59 -8.45 18.02 20.76
CA MET A 59 -9.09 18.08 22.08
C MET A 59 -9.33 16.69 22.70
N SER A 60 -8.80 15.62 22.09
CA SER A 60 -9.00 14.23 22.49
C SER A 60 -10.47 13.78 22.41
N ILE A 61 -11.27 14.33 21.49
CA ILE A 61 -12.63 13.89 21.22
C ILE A 61 -12.60 12.96 20.01
N CYS A 62 -13.29 11.82 20.09
CA CYS A 62 -13.42 10.87 18.98
C CYS A 62 -14.36 11.43 17.90
N GLU A 63 -13.82 11.69 16.71
CA GLU A 63 -14.55 12.12 15.52
C GLU A 63 -14.51 11.05 14.43
N SER A 64 -15.52 11.00 13.57
CA SER A 64 -15.58 10.06 12.45
C SER A 64 -14.59 10.46 11.36
N CYS A 65 -13.95 9.46 10.75
CA CYS A 65 -13.05 9.69 9.63
C CYS A 65 -13.83 9.80 8.32
N ASP A 66 -14.42 10.97 8.09
CA ASP A 66 -15.25 11.27 6.91
C ASP A 66 -14.49 11.98 5.78
N THR A 67 -13.18 12.18 5.94
CA THR A 67 -12.37 12.81 4.89
C THR A 67 -12.10 11.83 3.75
N PRO A 68 -12.24 12.26 2.48
CA PRO A 68 -11.94 11.38 1.34
C PRO A 68 -10.45 11.03 1.30
N LEU A 69 -10.15 9.80 0.90
CA LEU A 69 -8.77 9.33 0.77
C LEU A 69 -7.99 10.17 -0.25
N GLN A 70 -6.74 10.50 0.11
CA GLN A 70 -5.88 11.30 -0.76
C GLN A 70 -5.39 10.48 -1.96
N PRO A 71 -5.00 11.11 -3.08
CA PRO A 71 -4.47 10.38 -4.24
C PRO A 71 -3.27 9.48 -3.90
N TYR A 72 -2.40 9.93 -3.00
CA TYR A 72 -1.26 9.15 -2.51
C TYR A 72 -1.69 7.83 -1.85
N ASP A 73 -2.81 7.84 -1.14
CA ASP A 73 -3.34 6.67 -0.44
C ASP A 73 -3.85 5.64 -1.43
N TRP A 74 -4.54 6.10 -2.48
CA TRP A 74 -4.97 5.24 -3.58
C TRP A 74 -3.78 4.62 -4.31
N MET A 75 -2.69 5.36 -4.50
CA MET A 75 -1.45 4.81 -5.06
C MET A 75 -0.84 3.76 -4.14
N TYR A 76 -0.82 3.98 -2.83
CA TYR A 76 -0.39 2.97 -1.87
C TYR A 76 -1.25 1.69 -1.96
N LEU A 77 -2.58 1.83 -1.98
CA LEU A 77 -3.49 0.68 -2.11
C LEU A 77 -3.27 -0.07 -3.43
N LEU A 78 -3.05 0.66 -4.52
CA LEU A 78 -2.69 0.06 -5.80
C LEU A 78 -1.35 -0.68 -5.74
N PHE A 79 -0.33 -0.10 -5.09
CA PHE A 79 0.96 -0.76 -4.89
C PHE A 79 0.78 -2.09 -4.14
N ILE A 80 0.05 -2.09 -3.03
CA ILE A 80 -0.26 -3.28 -2.24
C ILE A 80 -1.00 -4.33 -3.08
N ALA A 81 -1.98 -3.93 -3.89
CA ALA A 81 -2.71 -4.84 -4.78
C ALA A 81 -1.87 -5.39 -5.94
N LEU A 82 -0.84 -4.65 -6.39
CA LEU A 82 0.06 -5.12 -7.45
C LEU A 82 1.09 -6.14 -6.95
N LEU A 83 1.46 -6.13 -5.67
CA LEU A 83 2.43 -7.07 -5.10
C LEU A 83 2.06 -8.55 -5.30
N PRO A 84 0.88 -9.04 -4.84
CA PRO A 84 0.50 -10.43 -5.05
C PRO A 84 0.30 -10.75 -6.53
N LEU A 85 -0.26 -9.82 -7.32
CA LEU A 85 -0.44 -9.98 -8.76
C LEU A 85 0.91 -10.27 -9.45
N LEU A 86 1.91 -9.41 -9.25
CA LEU A 86 3.23 -9.57 -9.86
C LEU A 86 3.93 -10.83 -9.37
N LEU A 87 3.83 -11.15 -8.08
CA LEU A 87 4.41 -12.35 -7.49
C LEU A 87 3.80 -13.62 -8.11
N HIS A 88 2.48 -13.68 -8.25
CA HIS A 88 1.78 -14.82 -8.85
C HIS A 88 2.08 -14.95 -10.34
N MET A 89 2.23 -13.82 -11.05
CA MET A 89 2.71 -13.85 -12.43
C MET A 89 4.11 -14.46 -12.53
N GLN A 90 5.02 -14.14 -11.60
CA GLN A 90 6.35 -14.77 -11.59
C GLN A 90 6.28 -16.27 -11.27
N PHE A 91 5.40 -16.69 -10.36
CA PHE A 91 5.20 -18.12 -10.09
C PHE A 91 4.72 -18.89 -11.33
N ILE A 92 3.78 -18.32 -12.09
CA ILE A 92 3.33 -18.88 -13.36
C ILE A 92 4.48 -18.94 -14.35
N ARG A 93 5.19 -17.83 -14.57
CA ARG A 93 6.32 -17.75 -15.51
C ARG A 93 7.39 -18.80 -15.23
N ILE A 94 7.77 -18.99 -13.96
CA ILE A 94 8.78 -19.97 -13.55
C ILE A 94 8.23 -21.39 -13.73
N ALA A 95 6.99 -21.65 -13.32
CA ALA A 95 6.38 -22.97 -13.44
C ALA A 95 6.10 -23.38 -14.90
N ARG A 96 5.92 -22.41 -15.80
CA ARG A 96 5.53 -22.61 -17.21
C ARG A 96 6.63 -22.34 -18.22
N LYS A 97 7.88 -22.13 -17.77
CA LYS A 97 9.04 -21.88 -18.63
C LYS A 97 9.24 -22.91 -19.75
N TYR A 98 8.86 -24.17 -19.51
CA TYR A 98 9.02 -25.28 -20.46
C TYR A 98 7.69 -25.76 -21.07
N CYS A 99 6.60 -25.03 -20.87
CA CYS A 99 5.29 -25.47 -21.35
C CYS A 99 5.08 -25.11 -22.81
N ARG A 100 4.59 -26.09 -23.59
CA ARG A 100 4.51 -26.00 -25.06
C ARG A 100 3.30 -25.18 -25.56
N THR A 101 2.28 -25.02 -24.73
CA THR A 101 0.97 -24.50 -25.14
C THR A 101 0.67 -23.16 -24.48
N ARG A 102 0.73 -22.09 -25.28
CA ARG A 102 0.46 -20.70 -24.88
C ARG A 102 -0.95 -20.48 -24.30
N TYR A 103 -1.93 -21.29 -24.71
CA TYR A 103 -3.32 -21.15 -24.26
C TYR A 103 -3.47 -21.28 -22.73
N TYR A 104 -2.86 -22.29 -22.11
CA TYR A 104 -2.97 -22.50 -20.66
C TYR A 104 -2.18 -21.47 -19.85
N GLU A 105 -1.05 -20.99 -20.37
CA GLU A 105 -0.29 -19.92 -19.74
C GLU A 105 -1.12 -18.62 -19.70
N VAL A 106 -1.75 -18.27 -20.83
CA VAL A 106 -2.61 -17.09 -20.92
C VAL A 106 -3.83 -17.22 -20.01
N SER A 107 -4.47 -18.40 -19.93
CA SER A 107 -5.62 -18.58 -19.04
C SER A 107 -5.25 -18.44 -17.56
N GLU A 108 -4.07 -18.90 -17.14
CA GLU A 108 -3.58 -18.68 -15.78
C GLU A 108 -3.33 -17.19 -15.51
N TYR A 109 -2.67 -16.46 -16.42
CA TYR A 109 -2.47 -15.01 -16.24
C TYR A 109 -3.81 -14.25 -16.15
N LEU A 110 -4.79 -14.58 -17.01
CA LEU A 110 -6.11 -13.97 -16.94
C LEU A 110 -6.80 -14.28 -15.61
N CYS A 111 -6.65 -15.51 -15.10
CA CYS A 111 -7.20 -15.91 -13.81
C CYS A 111 -6.61 -15.08 -12.66
N VAL A 112 -5.29 -14.89 -12.61
CA VAL A 112 -4.66 -14.05 -11.56
C VAL A 112 -5.14 -12.60 -11.63
N ILE A 113 -5.27 -12.04 -12.83
CA ILE A 113 -5.80 -10.67 -13.00
C ILE A 113 -7.22 -10.59 -12.46
N LEU A 114 -8.09 -11.55 -12.80
CA LEU A 114 -9.48 -11.58 -12.35
C LEU A 114 -9.57 -11.73 -10.83
N GLU A 115 -8.81 -12.65 -10.24
CA GLU A 115 -8.76 -12.86 -8.78
C GLU A 115 -8.38 -11.57 -8.04
N ASN A 116 -7.36 -10.87 -8.54
CA ASN A 116 -6.87 -9.63 -7.94
C ASN A 116 -7.88 -8.49 -8.11
N VAL A 117 -8.48 -8.34 -9.29
CA VAL A 117 -9.52 -7.32 -9.56
C VAL A 117 -10.73 -7.54 -8.66
N ILE A 118 -11.20 -8.79 -8.53
CA ILE A 118 -12.31 -9.14 -7.62
C ILE A 118 -11.96 -8.78 -6.18
N ALA A 119 -10.75 -9.13 -5.73
CA ALA A 119 -10.30 -8.78 -4.39
C ALA A 119 -10.25 -7.27 -4.14
N CYS A 120 -9.76 -6.49 -5.11
CA CYS A 120 -9.75 -5.02 -5.01
C CYS A 120 -11.17 -4.43 -4.95
N VAL A 121 -12.05 -4.84 -5.87
CA VAL A 121 -13.42 -4.30 -5.93
C VAL A 121 -14.18 -4.61 -4.64
N ILE A 122 -14.14 -5.86 -4.19
CA ILE A 122 -14.83 -6.26 -2.95
C ILE A 122 -14.22 -5.55 -1.74
N ALA A 123 -12.89 -5.45 -1.64
CA ALA A 123 -12.23 -4.77 -0.53
C ALA A 123 -12.65 -3.29 -0.43
N VAL A 124 -12.78 -2.59 -1.56
CA VAL A 124 -13.24 -1.19 -1.57
C VAL A 124 -14.72 -1.09 -1.14
N LEU A 125 -15.61 -1.94 -1.69
CA LEU A 125 -17.05 -1.84 -1.46
C LEU A 125 -17.50 -2.20 -0.03
N ILE A 126 -16.68 -2.94 0.73
CA ILE A 126 -16.97 -3.31 2.13
C ILE A 126 -16.85 -2.11 3.08
N TYR A 127 -15.92 -1.19 2.80
CA TYR A 127 -15.64 -0.06 3.69
C TYR A 127 -16.66 1.08 3.51
N PRO A 128 -16.88 1.90 4.56
CA PRO A 128 -17.75 3.05 4.47
C PRO A 128 -17.18 4.14 3.54
N PRO A 129 -18.02 4.81 2.72
CA PRO A 129 -19.43 4.51 2.45
C PRO A 129 -19.62 3.21 1.63
N ARG A 130 -20.37 2.26 2.19
CA ARG A 130 -20.54 0.90 1.64
C ARG A 130 -21.12 0.94 0.23
N PHE A 131 -20.67 0.02 -0.61
CA PHE A 131 -21.11 -0.13 -2.00
C PHE A 131 -20.84 1.08 -2.90
N THR A 132 -19.86 1.91 -2.53
CA THR A 132 -19.38 3.00 -3.37
C THR A 132 -17.89 2.82 -3.64
N PHE A 133 -17.39 3.42 -4.72
CA PHE A 133 -15.96 3.48 -5.03
C PHE A 133 -15.24 4.66 -4.36
N PHE A 134 -15.91 5.31 -3.40
CA PHE A 134 -15.33 6.36 -2.58
C PHE A 134 -14.94 5.77 -1.24
N LEU A 135 -13.68 5.98 -0.85
CA LEU A 135 -13.19 5.57 0.46
C LEU A 135 -12.97 6.82 1.30
N ASN A 136 -13.58 6.82 2.49
CA ASN A 136 -13.25 7.78 3.53
C ASN A 136 -12.14 7.19 4.40
N GLY A 137 -11.26 8.03 4.90
CA GLY A 137 -10.20 7.64 5.82
C GLY A 137 -9.75 8.79 6.69
N CYS A 138 -8.89 8.49 7.66
CA CYS A 138 -8.38 9.47 8.60
C CYS A 138 -7.15 10.18 8.02
N SER A 139 -6.96 11.45 8.40
CA SER A 139 -5.69 12.16 8.17
C SER A 139 -4.56 11.44 8.89
N LYS A 140 -3.34 11.55 8.37
CA LYS A 140 -2.13 10.92 8.91
C LYS A 140 -0.96 11.87 8.85
N THR A 141 -0.21 11.98 9.95
CA THR A 141 0.97 12.86 10.02
C THR A 141 2.23 12.06 10.25
N ASP A 142 2.17 11.07 11.14
CA ASP A 142 3.36 10.41 11.65
C ASP A 142 3.34 8.89 11.48
N ILE A 143 4.54 8.32 11.31
CA ILE A 143 4.73 6.85 11.27
C ILE A 143 4.26 6.15 12.55
N LYS A 144 4.21 6.86 13.69
CA LYS A 144 3.75 6.31 14.97
C LYS A 144 2.29 5.85 14.92
N GLU A 145 1.49 6.47 14.07
CA GLU A 145 0.05 6.18 13.91
C GLU A 145 -0.21 4.81 13.29
N TRP A 146 0.77 4.26 12.57
CA TRP A 146 0.70 2.90 12.03
C TRP A 146 0.96 1.83 13.10
N TYR A 147 1.53 2.21 14.24
CA TYR A 147 1.91 1.30 15.31
C TYR A 147 1.35 1.75 16.68
N PRO A 148 0.03 2.00 16.81
CA PRO A 148 -0.55 2.54 18.03
C PRO A 148 -0.38 1.60 19.23
N ALA A 149 -0.25 0.29 18.98
CA ALA A 149 0.05 -0.72 20.00
C ALA A 149 1.34 -0.45 20.78
N CYS A 150 2.34 0.15 20.13
CA CYS A 150 3.62 0.50 20.76
C CYS A 150 3.53 1.76 21.64
N TYR A 151 2.48 2.57 21.48
CA TYR A 151 2.33 3.87 22.13
C TYR A 151 1.15 3.94 23.11
N ASN A 152 0.71 2.79 23.62
CA ASN A 152 -0.32 2.74 24.65
C ASN A 152 0.12 3.43 25.95
N PRO A 153 -0.66 4.39 26.48
CA PRO A 153 -0.30 5.06 27.72
C PRO A 153 -0.42 4.13 28.93
N ARG A 154 0.48 4.33 29.90
CA ARG A 154 0.47 3.65 31.21
C ARG A 154 0.01 4.62 32.30
N ILE A 155 -1.19 4.41 32.83
CA ILE A 155 -1.72 5.21 33.94
C ILE A 155 -1.13 4.69 35.25
N GLY A 156 -0.51 5.58 36.02
CA GLY A 156 0.04 5.25 37.34
C GLY A 156 1.10 4.15 37.32
N TYR A 157 1.80 3.95 36.19
CA TYR A 157 2.79 2.89 35.96
C TYR A 157 2.28 1.44 36.05
N THR A 158 1.01 1.21 36.37
CA THR A 158 0.44 -0.12 36.61
C THR A 158 -0.53 -0.56 35.52
N LYS A 159 -1.37 0.35 35.01
CA LYS A 159 -2.44 0.01 34.06
C LYS A 159 -2.15 0.56 32.68
N THR A 160 -2.02 -0.33 31.69
CA THR A 160 -1.94 0.04 30.26
C THR A 160 -3.35 0.25 29.71
N MET A 161 -3.66 1.44 29.19
CA MET A 161 -4.89 1.64 28.42
C MET A 161 -4.65 1.25 26.97
N ARG A 162 -5.43 0.31 26.45
CA ARG A 162 -5.33 -0.15 25.06
C ARG A 162 -6.17 0.76 24.16
N CYS A 163 -5.53 1.75 23.55
CA CYS A 163 -6.14 2.65 22.58
C CYS A 163 -5.65 2.32 21.16
N THR A 164 -5.58 1.03 20.86
CA THR A 164 -4.90 0.45 19.68
C THR A 164 -5.85 0.13 18.54
N TYR A 165 -6.95 0.86 18.42
CA TYR A 165 -7.81 0.75 17.25
C TYR A 165 -7.06 1.33 16.03
N GLU A 166 -7.62 1.13 14.84
CA GLU A 166 -7.00 1.58 13.60
C GLU A 166 -7.00 3.12 13.49
N VAL A 167 -5.89 3.75 13.88
CA VAL A 167 -5.71 5.21 13.81
C VAL A 167 -5.59 5.70 12.36
N VAL A 168 -5.03 4.88 11.47
CA VAL A 168 -4.84 5.13 10.03
C VAL A 168 -5.93 4.49 9.17
N PHE A 169 -7.17 4.50 9.66
CA PHE A 169 -8.30 3.88 8.99
C PHE A 169 -8.51 4.47 7.58
N PRO A 170 -8.82 3.66 6.54
CA PRO A 170 -8.88 2.19 6.51
C PRO A 170 -7.60 1.54 5.97
N LEU A 171 -6.49 2.28 5.80
CA LEU A 171 -5.34 1.85 5.01
C LEU A 171 -4.66 0.58 5.57
N TYR A 172 -4.70 0.40 6.89
CA TYR A 172 -4.12 -0.78 7.53
C TYR A 172 -5.03 -2.00 7.33
N SER A 173 -6.31 -1.88 7.68
CA SER A 173 -7.25 -3.01 7.67
C SER A 173 -7.69 -3.42 6.26
N ILE A 174 -7.88 -2.47 5.34
CA ILE A 174 -8.34 -2.75 3.96
C ILE A 174 -7.39 -3.70 3.23
N THR A 175 -6.10 -3.61 3.54
CA THR A 175 -5.08 -4.50 3.01
C THR A 175 -5.30 -5.94 3.47
N PHE A 176 -5.65 -6.17 4.73
CA PHE A 176 -5.96 -7.53 5.22
C PHE A 176 -7.24 -8.07 4.60
N ILE A 177 -8.26 -7.22 4.44
CA ILE A 177 -9.50 -7.61 3.75
C ILE A 177 -9.20 -8.00 2.30
N HIS A 178 -8.41 -7.20 1.58
CA HIS A 178 -7.96 -7.53 0.23
C HIS A 178 -7.27 -8.91 0.19
N HIS A 179 -6.32 -9.19 1.08
CA HIS A 179 -5.65 -10.49 1.13
C HIS A 179 -6.60 -11.64 1.47
N LEU A 180 -7.55 -11.45 2.39
CA LEU A 180 -8.55 -12.47 2.72
C LEU A 180 -9.45 -12.81 1.53
N ILE A 181 -9.98 -11.79 0.85
CA ILE A 181 -10.80 -11.99 -0.35
C ILE A 181 -9.94 -12.61 -1.46
N LEU A 182 -8.67 -12.22 -1.60
CA LEU A 182 -7.76 -12.80 -2.58
C LEU A 182 -7.56 -14.29 -2.35
N ILE A 183 -7.36 -14.74 -1.10
CA ILE A 183 -7.32 -16.20 -0.79
C ILE A 183 -8.62 -16.87 -1.25
N GLY A 184 -9.77 -16.30 -0.90
CA GLY A 184 -11.08 -16.82 -1.34
C GLY A 184 -11.20 -16.91 -2.86
N SER A 185 -10.82 -15.85 -3.57
CA SER A 185 -10.80 -15.80 -5.04
C SER A 185 -9.88 -16.85 -5.65
N ILE A 186 -8.67 -17.04 -5.10
CA ILE A 186 -7.73 -18.09 -5.55
C ILE A 186 -8.35 -19.48 -5.35
N LEU A 187 -8.93 -19.74 -4.18
CA LEU A 187 -9.54 -21.02 -3.87
C LEU A 187 -10.74 -21.33 -4.79
N VAL A 188 -11.50 -20.33 -5.21
CA VAL A 188 -12.65 -20.53 -6.10
C VAL A 188 -12.21 -20.57 -7.56
N LEU A 189 -11.60 -19.50 -8.06
CA LEU A 189 -11.30 -19.32 -9.49
C LEU A 189 -10.18 -20.25 -9.95
N ARG A 190 -9.09 -20.35 -9.18
CA ARG A 190 -7.98 -21.20 -9.57
C ARG A 190 -8.32 -22.68 -9.44
N SER A 191 -9.04 -23.09 -8.40
CA SER A 191 -9.51 -24.48 -8.32
C SER A 191 -10.43 -24.82 -9.48
N THR A 192 -11.34 -23.91 -9.85
CA THR A 192 -12.22 -24.10 -11.03
C THR A 192 -11.40 -24.23 -12.31
N LEU A 193 -10.40 -23.36 -12.51
CA LEU A 193 -9.49 -23.44 -13.66
C LEU A 193 -8.74 -24.78 -13.71
N TYR A 194 -8.24 -25.24 -12.57
CA TYR A 194 -7.49 -26.49 -12.48
C TYR A 194 -8.39 -27.71 -12.72
N CYS A 195 -9.60 -27.74 -12.17
CA CYS A 195 -10.54 -28.82 -12.39
C CYS A 195 -11.06 -28.89 -13.83
N VAL A 196 -11.32 -27.74 -14.47
CA VAL A 196 -11.95 -27.70 -15.80
C VAL A 196 -10.92 -27.79 -16.93
N LEU A 197 -9.80 -27.08 -16.84
CA LEU A 197 -8.86 -26.93 -17.96
C LEU A 197 -7.51 -27.62 -17.75
N LEU A 198 -7.03 -27.75 -16.51
CA LEU A 198 -5.65 -28.20 -16.22
C LEU A 198 -5.54 -29.59 -15.56
N TYR A 199 -6.68 -30.28 -15.33
CA TYR A 199 -6.82 -31.47 -14.48
C TYR A 199 -5.82 -32.61 -14.78
N LYS A 200 -5.39 -32.77 -16.03
CA LYS A 200 -4.46 -33.85 -16.43
C LYS A 200 -3.05 -33.39 -16.81
N THR A 201 -2.86 -32.10 -17.07
CA THR A 201 -1.72 -31.67 -17.89
C THR A 201 -0.66 -30.91 -17.08
N TYR A 202 -0.97 -30.43 -15.87
CA TYR A 202 -0.15 -29.41 -15.23
C TYR A 202 0.15 -29.59 -13.74
N ASN A 203 1.35 -29.12 -13.39
CA ASN A 203 1.87 -29.03 -12.04
C ASN A 203 1.12 -27.96 -11.23
N GLY A 204 0.59 -28.34 -10.06
CA GLY A 204 -0.09 -27.45 -9.10
C GLY A 204 0.83 -26.57 -8.26
N LYS A 205 2.17 -26.63 -8.43
CA LYS A 205 3.13 -25.75 -7.73
C LYS A 205 2.76 -24.26 -7.71
N PRO A 206 2.38 -23.60 -8.82
CA PRO A 206 2.03 -22.17 -8.78
C PRO A 206 0.73 -21.90 -8.00
N PHE A 207 -0.20 -22.85 -7.95
CA PHE A 207 -1.40 -22.75 -7.10
C PHE A 207 -1.03 -22.76 -5.62
N TYR A 208 -0.25 -23.74 -5.17
CA TYR A 208 0.21 -23.80 -3.77
C TYR A 208 1.10 -22.62 -3.38
N ALA A 209 2.02 -22.21 -4.27
CA ALA A 209 2.90 -21.06 -4.03
C ALA A 209 2.09 -19.76 -3.82
N ALA A 210 1.02 -19.56 -4.60
CA ALA A 210 0.17 -18.40 -4.43
C ALA A 210 -0.59 -18.40 -3.10
N ILE A 211 -1.20 -19.53 -2.71
CA ILE A 211 -1.91 -19.64 -1.43
C ILE A 211 -0.96 -19.37 -0.25
N VAL A 212 0.25 -19.92 -0.29
CA VAL A 212 1.26 -19.72 0.78
C VAL A 212 1.80 -18.29 0.78
N SER A 213 1.91 -17.65 -0.39
CA SER A 213 2.45 -16.29 -0.49
C SER A 213 1.56 -15.23 0.16
N VAL A 214 0.23 -15.41 0.16
CA VAL A 214 -0.69 -14.38 0.65
C VAL A 214 -0.58 -14.17 2.17
N PRO A 215 -0.59 -15.21 3.02
CA PRO A 215 -0.31 -15.06 4.45
C PRO A 215 1.06 -14.45 4.74
N ILE A 216 2.09 -14.78 3.94
CA ILE A 216 3.43 -14.18 4.10
C ILE A 216 3.37 -12.67 3.83
N LEU A 217 2.70 -12.25 2.76
CA LEU A 217 2.48 -10.83 2.47
C LEU A 217 1.68 -10.14 3.59
N ALA A 218 0.67 -10.81 4.15
CA ALA A 218 -0.09 -10.28 5.28
C ALA A 218 0.77 -10.11 6.54
N VAL A 219 1.69 -11.03 6.83
CA VAL A 219 2.64 -10.90 7.96
C VAL A 219 3.62 -9.74 7.72
N ILE A 220 4.15 -9.61 6.50
CA ILE A 220 5.02 -8.49 6.11
C ILE A 220 4.27 -7.17 6.31
N HIS A 221 3.02 -7.08 5.85
CA HIS A 221 2.20 -5.89 6.05
C HIS A 221 1.90 -5.64 7.54
N ALA A 222 1.60 -6.67 8.33
CA ALA A 222 1.33 -6.50 9.76
C ALA A 222 2.49 -5.85 10.52
N VAL A 223 3.73 -6.15 10.13
CA VAL A 223 4.95 -5.65 10.80
C VAL A 223 5.49 -4.37 10.15
N LEU A 224 5.40 -4.23 8.83
CA LEU A 224 6.07 -3.18 8.07
C LEU A 224 5.11 -2.19 7.38
N SER A 225 3.80 -2.26 7.60
CA SER A 225 2.79 -1.43 6.92
C SER A 225 3.16 0.05 6.87
N GLY A 226 3.48 0.66 8.02
CA GLY A 226 3.85 2.07 8.08
C GLY A 226 5.17 2.36 7.37
N VAL A 227 6.15 1.47 7.45
CA VAL A 227 7.42 1.63 6.72
C VAL A 227 7.17 1.56 5.22
N VAL A 228 6.42 0.56 4.76
CA VAL A 228 6.07 0.39 3.35
C VAL A 228 5.25 1.57 2.84
N PHE A 229 4.31 2.09 3.63
CA PHE A 229 3.49 3.24 3.25
C PHE A 229 4.34 4.47 2.91
N TYR A 230 5.34 4.81 3.73
CA TYR A 230 6.21 5.96 3.46
C TYR A 230 7.36 5.64 2.47
N THR A 231 7.70 4.36 2.26
CA THR A 231 8.86 3.98 1.42
C THR A 231 8.52 3.40 0.06
N PHE A 232 7.27 3.01 -0.22
CA PHE A 232 6.91 2.39 -1.51
C PHE A 232 7.31 3.20 -2.76
N PRO A 233 7.26 4.55 -2.79
CA PRO A 233 7.65 5.28 -3.99
C PRO A 233 9.14 5.11 -4.28
N TYR A 234 9.97 5.07 -3.23
CA TYR A 234 11.40 4.82 -3.33
C TYR A 234 11.72 3.37 -3.67
N ILE A 235 10.94 2.41 -3.14
CA ILE A 235 11.04 0.99 -3.52
C ILE A 235 10.79 0.84 -5.03
N LEU A 236 9.77 1.49 -5.56
CA LEU A 236 9.46 1.48 -7.00
C LEU A 236 10.54 2.17 -7.82
N LEU A 237 11.03 3.34 -7.38
CA LEU A 237 12.09 4.07 -8.06
C LEU A 237 13.38 3.25 -8.15
N ILE A 238 13.89 2.77 -7.01
CA ILE A 238 15.13 1.99 -6.97
C ILE A 238 14.94 0.65 -7.67
N GLY A 239 13.81 -0.03 -7.43
CA GLY A 239 13.51 -1.34 -8.02
C GLY A 239 13.39 -1.30 -9.54
N SER A 240 12.70 -0.30 -10.09
CA SER A 240 12.56 -0.12 -11.54
C SER A 240 13.89 0.25 -12.21
N LEU A 241 14.67 1.15 -11.60
CA LEU A 241 16.02 1.49 -12.08
C LEU A 241 16.93 0.26 -12.08
N TRP A 242 16.92 -0.52 -10.99
CA TRP A 242 17.75 -1.71 -10.90
C TRP A 242 17.33 -2.78 -11.92
N ALA A 243 16.02 -3.01 -12.09
CA ALA A 243 15.49 -3.94 -13.08
C ALA A 243 15.87 -3.53 -14.51
N MET A 244 15.76 -2.23 -14.83
CA MET A 244 16.14 -1.69 -16.12
C MET A 244 17.66 -1.83 -16.36
N CYS A 245 18.49 -1.43 -15.39
CA CYS A 245 19.95 -1.57 -15.47
C CYS A 245 20.35 -3.03 -15.66
N PHE A 246 19.77 -3.96 -14.90
CA PHE A 246 20.10 -5.38 -15.02
C PHE A 246 19.71 -5.94 -16.39
N HIS A 247 18.52 -5.59 -16.90
CA HIS A 247 18.08 -6.00 -18.22
C HIS A 247 18.99 -5.48 -19.33
N LEU A 248 19.36 -4.21 -19.27
CA LEU A 248 20.22 -3.60 -20.28
C LEU A 248 21.69 -4.04 -20.15
N ALA A 249 22.18 -4.36 -18.94
CA ALA A 249 23.53 -4.87 -18.73
C ALA A 249 23.70 -6.28 -19.33
N LEU A 250 22.67 -7.13 -19.26
CA LEU A 250 22.67 -8.43 -19.94
C LEU A 250 22.74 -8.29 -21.47
N GLU A 251 22.20 -7.21 -22.01
CA GLU A 251 22.17 -6.90 -23.45
C GLU A 251 23.37 -6.06 -23.93
N GLY A 252 24.03 -5.33 -23.03
CA GLY A 252 25.09 -4.35 -23.30
C GLY A 252 26.40 -4.92 -23.85
N LYS A 253 26.49 -6.23 -24.09
CA LYS A 253 27.65 -6.85 -24.77
C LYS A 253 27.75 -6.47 -26.26
N ARG A 254 26.75 -5.78 -26.80
CA ARG A 254 26.61 -5.46 -28.24
C ARG A 254 26.90 -3.99 -28.53
N PRO A 255 27.28 -3.64 -29.77
CA PRO A 255 27.42 -2.24 -30.17
C PRO A 255 26.06 -1.53 -30.12
N LEU A 256 26.09 -0.21 -29.86
CA LEU A 256 24.92 0.64 -29.62
C LEU A 256 23.83 0.49 -30.71
N LYS A 257 24.23 0.50 -31.99
CA LYS A 257 23.30 0.41 -33.14
C LYS A 257 22.50 -0.90 -33.14
N GLU A 258 23.16 -2.04 -32.90
CA GLU A 258 22.51 -3.34 -32.86
C GLU A 258 21.57 -3.46 -31.66
N MET A 259 21.97 -2.89 -30.53
CA MET A 259 21.15 -2.88 -29.32
C MET A 259 19.86 -2.06 -29.52
N ILE A 260 19.94 -0.87 -30.14
CA ILE A 260 18.75 -0.05 -30.45
C ILE A 260 17.79 -0.84 -31.34
N VAL A 261 18.30 -1.43 -32.43
CA VAL A 261 17.48 -2.21 -33.36
C VAL A 261 16.81 -3.38 -32.63
N ARG A 262 17.54 -4.10 -31.77
CA ARG A 262 16.97 -5.21 -31.00
C ARG A 262 15.90 -4.78 -30.02
N ILE A 263 16.14 -3.71 -29.27
CA ILE A 263 15.15 -3.17 -28.31
C ILE A 263 13.88 -2.77 -29.05
N ALA A 264 14.01 -2.13 -30.22
CA ALA A 264 12.86 -1.68 -31.02
C ALA A 264 12.12 -2.81 -31.76
N THR A 265 12.81 -3.90 -32.14
CA THR A 265 12.22 -4.99 -32.94
C THR A 265 11.65 -6.11 -32.10
N SER A 266 12.16 -6.33 -30.89
CA SER A 266 11.78 -7.46 -30.07
C SER A 266 10.65 -7.10 -29.09
N PRO A 267 9.47 -7.73 -29.20
CA PRO A 267 8.33 -7.40 -28.35
C PRO A 267 8.59 -7.67 -26.87
N THR A 268 9.44 -8.65 -26.54
CA THR A 268 9.78 -8.95 -25.15
C THR A 268 10.58 -7.85 -24.48
N HIS A 269 11.51 -7.23 -25.22
CA HIS A 269 12.31 -6.11 -24.71
C HIS A 269 11.44 -4.86 -24.57
N LEU A 270 10.56 -4.58 -25.54
CA LEU A 270 9.59 -3.49 -25.45
C LEU A 270 8.67 -3.65 -24.24
N ILE A 271 8.06 -4.82 -24.05
CA ILE A 271 7.16 -5.08 -22.91
C ILE A 271 7.87 -4.89 -21.57
N PHE A 272 9.08 -5.46 -21.42
CA PHE A 272 9.86 -5.32 -20.20
C PHE A 272 10.19 -3.85 -19.92
N LEU A 273 10.71 -3.13 -20.92
CA LEU A 273 11.06 -1.72 -20.79
C LEU A 273 9.83 -0.88 -20.44
N SER A 274 8.69 -1.11 -21.11
CA SER A 274 7.43 -0.45 -20.81
C SER A 274 6.98 -0.68 -19.36
N ILE A 275 7.03 -1.91 -18.86
CA ILE A 275 6.68 -2.22 -17.46
C ILE A 275 7.61 -1.49 -16.50
N THR A 276 8.94 -1.52 -16.72
CA THR A 276 9.88 -0.83 -15.85
C THR A 276 9.71 0.69 -15.88
N MET A 277 9.41 1.27 -17.05
CA MET A 277 9.13 2.70 -17.19
C MET A 277 7.82 3.10 -16.49
N LEU A 278 6.79 2.25 -16.55
CA LEU A 278 5.53 2.46 -15.83
C LEU A 278 5.71 2.36 -14.31
N MET A 279 6.53 1.42 -13.83
CA MET A 279 6.85 1.34 -12.40
C MET A 279 7.66 2.55 -11.93
N LEU A 280 8.60 3.01 -12.74
CA LEU A 280 9.38 4.23 -12.45
C LEU A 280 8.47 5.46 -12.43
N SER A 281 7.62 5.64 -13.44
CA SER A 281 6.68 6.77 -13.48
C SER A 281 5.70 6.74 -12.31
N PHE A 282 5.20 5.55 -11.93
CA PHE A 282 4.35 5.38 -10.77
C PHE A 282 5.05 5.82 -9.47
N GLY A 283 6.32 5.44 -9.28
CA GLY A 283 7.14 5.91 -8.16
C GLY A 283 7.35 7.42 -8.17
N VAL A 284 7.68 8.02 -9.32
CA VAL A 284 7.86 9.48 -9.45
C VAL A 284 6.55 10.20 -9.15
N ILE A 285 5.42 9.76 -9.71
CA ILE A 285 4.09 10.36 -9.46
C ILE A 285 3.77 10.35 -7.97
N ALA A 286 4.03 9.24 -7.27
CA ALA A 286 3.76 9.14 -5.84
C ALA A 286 4.61 10.10 -5.02
N ILE A 287 5.85 10.38 -5.43
CA ILE A 287 6.72 11.37 -4.77
C ILE A 287 6.22 12.79 -5.04
N ILE A 288 5.84 13.13 -6.27
CA ILE A 288 5.48 14.52 -6.64
C ILE A 288 4.03 14.89 -6.28
N ALA A 289 3.12 13.91 -6.16
CA ALA A 289 1.71 14.15 -5.89
C ALA A 289 1.47 15.00 -4.62
N PRO A 290 2.14 14.75 -3.47
CA PRO A 290 1.98 15.58 -2.28
C PRO A 290 2.75 16.93 -2.32
N LEU A 291 3.55 17.21 -3.35
CA LEU A 291 4.28 18.48 -3.44
C LEU A 291 3.41 19.60 -4.02
N ASP A 292 3.34 20.72 -3.30
CA ASP A 292 2.65 21.95 -3.73
C ASP A 292 3.58 22.88 -4.53
N ILE A 293 4.12 22.37 -5.65
CA ILE A 293 5.01 23.13 -6.54
C ILE A 293 4.34 23.35 -7.92
N PRO A 294 4.37 24.58 -8.49
CA PRO A 294 3.65 24.94 -9.72
C PRO A 294 4.04 24.15 -10.99
N TYR A 295 5.15 23.41 -10.96
CA TYR A 295 5.66 22.64 -12.11
C TYR A 295 5.96 21.18 -11.78
N ARG A 296 5.31 20.61 -10.76
CA ARG A 296 5.60 19.24 -10.29
C ARG A 296 5.50 18.18 -11.40
N TRP A 297 4.64 18.37 -12.39
CA TRP A 297 4.49 17.42 -13.49
C TRP A 297 5.67 17.40 -14.46
N SER A 298 6.49 18.45 -14.51
CA SER A 298 7.71 18.48 -15.32
C SER A 298 8.72 17.41 -14.89
N PHE A 299 8.65 16.92 -13.65
CA PHE A 299 9.47 15.80 -13.18
C PHE A 299 9.19 14.49 -13.92
N LEU A 300 8.05 14.34 -14.61
CA LEU A 300 7.80 13.16 -15.46
C LEU A 300 8.76 13.07 -16.64
N CYS A 301 9.34 14.18 -17.08
CA CYS A 301 10.39 14.18 -18.10
C CYS A 301 11.67 13.46 -17.65
N ILE A 302 11.84 13.22 -16.33
CA ILE A 302 12.96 12.46 -15.78
C ILE A 302 12.82 10.96 -16.04
N VAL A 303 11.60 10.44 -16.24
CA VAL A 303 11.34 8.99 -16.41
C VAL A 303 12.19 8.35 -17.53
N PRO A 304 12.28 8.91 -18.76
CA PRO A 304 13.12 8.33 -19.81
C PRO A 304 14.62 8.62 -19.63
N VAL A 305 15.01 9.55 -18.75
CA VAL A 305 16.41 9.99 -18.60
C VAL A 305 17.35 8.84 -18.22
N PRO A 306 17.05 7.98 -17.23
CA PRO A 306 17.88 6.82 -16.91
C PRO A 306 18.15 5.90 -18.12
N PHE A 307 17.12 5.66 -18.96
CA PHE A 307 17.28 4.86 -20.17
C PHE A 307 18.19 5.57 -21.18
N ILE A 308 17.92 6.84 -21.48
CA ILE A 308 18.71 7.63 -22.42
C ILE A 308 20.17 7.73 -21.95
N PHE A 309 20.39 7.97 -20.66
CA PHE A 309 21.71 8.05 -20.04
C PHE A 309 22.47 6.73 -20.16
N TYR A 310 21.80 5.59 -19.91
CA TYR A 310 22.42 4.29 -20.13
C TYR A 310 22.81 4.11 -21.61
N MET A 311 21.91 4.39 -22.55
CA MET A 311 22.18 4.29 -23.98
C MET A 311 23.37 5.18 -24.40
N ALA A 312 23.48 6.37 -23.84
CA ALA A 312 24.58 7.31 -24.11
C ALA A 312 25.93 6.88 -23.52
N THR A 313 25.92 6.11 -22.42
CA THR A 313 27.15 5.70 -21.71
C THR A 313 27.74 4.37 -22.19
N ILE A 314 26.96 3.52 -22.86
CA ILE A 314 27.42 2.21 -23.40
C ILE A 314 28.68 2.31 -24.27
N PRO A 315 28.80 3.27 -25.22
CA PRO A 315 30.00 3.33 -26.06
C PRO A 315 31.29 3.51 -25.25
N PHE A 316 31.20 4.15 -24.08
CA PHE A 316 32.34 4.38 -23.19
C PHE A 316 32.62 3.18 -22.28
N SER A 317 31.58 2.42 -21.89
CA SER A 317 31.71 1.29 -20.97
C SER A 317 31.93 -0.06 -21.66
N ASN A 318 31.62 -0.19 -22.95
CA ASN A 318 31.83 -1.42 -23.69
C ASN A 318 33.26 -1.50 -24.26
N PRO A 319 34.09 -2.48 -23.85
CA PRO A 319 35.49 -2.59 -24.28
C PRO A 319 35.64 -2.75 -25.80
N THR A 320 34.62 -3.29 -26.48
CA THR A 320 34.65 -3.49 -27.94
C THR A 320 34.52 -2.19 -28.72
N THR A 321 33.93 -1.14 -28.13
CA THR A 321 33.81 0.18 -28.75
C THR A 321 34.93 1.12 -28.32
N THR A 322 35.44 1.00 -27.09
CA THR A 322 36.54 1.85 -26.60
C THR A 322 37.82 1.67 -27.41
N MET A 323 38.10 0.46 -27.92
CA MET A 323 39.28 0.22 -28.80
C MET A 323 39.16 0.83 -30.20
N ARG A 324 37.99 1.32 -30.63
CA ARG A 324 37.82 1.95 -31.96
C ARG A 324 37.92 3.48 -31.94
N LEU A 325 38.10 4.09 -30.77
CA LEU A 325 38.21 5.54 -30.59
C LEU A 325 39.68 6.04 -30.55
N SER A 326 40.66 5.17 -30.82
CA SER A 326 42.06 5.53 -31.12
C SER A 326 42.32 5.50 -32.62
#